data_AF-L7FAG2-F1
#
_entry.id   AF-L7FAG2-F1
#
_cell.length_a   1.000
_cell.length_b   1.000
_cell.length_c   1.000
_cell.angle_alpha   90.00
_cell.angle_beta   90.00
_cell.angle_gamma   90.00
#
_symmetry.space_group_name_H-M   'P 1'
#
loop_
_entity.id
_entity.type
_entity.pdbx_description
1 polymer ?
#
loop_
_entity_poly.entity_id
_entity_poly.type
_entity_poly.pdbx_seq_one_letter_code
_entity_poly.pdbx_strand_id
1 'polypeptide(L)'
;MARYFHGGIPGLKPGALILPPDTTGTDRTVSQWVTAADNAPHAQRRDVVYVTAGRDVGRSYAAFYPDGALYEVKPDGELEPDPDCATPGLSWSCASARVVTVVDPVVLFRDRTPQRWLRLMNR
;
A
#
# COMPACT_ATOMS: atom_id res chain seq x y z
N MET A 1 19.10 6.47 -6.75
CA MET A 1 18.39 5.82 -5.62
C MET A 1 17.01 5.42 -6.10
N ALA A 2 16.54 4.21 -5.78
CA ALA A 2 15.17 3.80 -6.07
C ALA A 2 14.17 4.60 -5.21
N ARG A 3 13.01 4.94 -5.78
CA ARG A 3 11.90 5.57 -5.07
C ARG A 3 10.85 4.53 -4.75
N TYR A 4 10.32 4.57 -3.54
CA TYR A 4 9.25 3.69 -3.09
C TYR A 4 8.02 4.51 -2.74
N PHE A 5 6.86 3.88 -2.90
CA PHE A 5 5.56 4.48 -2.66
C PHE A 5 4.75 3.61 -1.70
N HIS A 6 3.95 4.27 -0.88
CA HIS A 6 2.96 3.64 -0.01
C HIS A 6 1.65 4.41 -0.11
N GLY A 7 0.56 3.70 -0.40
CA GLY A 7 -0.79 4.24 -0.33
C GLY A 7 -1.49 3.74 0.92
N GLY A 8 -2.10 4.63 1.68
CA GLY A 8 -2.70 4.26 2.95
C GLY A 8 -3.40 5.41 3.66
N ILE A 9 -3.34 5.38 4.98
CA ILE A 9 -4.00 6.35 5.87
C ILE A 9 -3.65 7.80 5.49
N PRO A 10 -4.65 8.71 5.39
CA PRO A 10 -4.37 10.11 5.07
C PRO A 10 -3.77 10.89 6.24
N GLY A 11 -3.29 12.10 5.94
CA GLY A 11 -2.87 13.08 6.95
C GLY A 11 -1.45 12.92 7.49
N LEU A 12 -0.68 11.92 7.04
CA LEU A 12 0.74 11.83 7.39
C LEU A 12 1.56 12.97 6.77
N LYS A 13 2.59 13.40 7.51
CA LYS A 13 3.52 14.48 7.12
C LYS A 13 4.91 13.91 6.83
N PRO A 14 5.77 14.60 6.06
CA PRO A 14 7.18 14.22 5.94
C PRO A 14 7.85 13.99 7.30
N GLY A 15 8.63 12.92 7.40
CA GLY A 15 9.26 12.45 8.64
C GLY A 15 8.42 11.47 9.46
N ALA A 16 7.09 11.40 9.24
CA ALA A 16 6.21 10.46 9.91
C ALA A 16 6.59 9.00 9.57
N LEU A 17 6.34 8.11 10.53
CA LEU A 17 6.61 6.68 10.39
C LEU A 17 5.31 5.94 10.09
N ILE A 18 5.30 5.16 9.02
CA ILE A 18 4.27 4.19 8.69
C ILE A 18 4.65 2.87 9.35
N LEU A 19 3.73 2.35 10.16
CA LEU A 19 3.94 1.16 10.99
C LEU A 19 3.03 0.02 10.53
N PRO A 20 3.40 -1.25 10.80
CA PRO A 20 2.59 -2.40 10.43
C PRO A 20 1.18 -2.39 11.05
N PRO A 21 0.21 -3.09 10.44
CA PRO A 21 -1.12 -3.27 11.00
C PRO A 21 -1.14 -3.82 12.43
N ASP A 22 -0.25 -4.75 12.78
CA ASP A 22 -0.18 -5.29 14.15
C ASP A 22 0.30 -4.27 15.19
N THR A 23 0.98 -3.21 14.75
CA THR A 23 1.39 -2.10 15.63
C THR A 23 0.32 -1.00 15.69
N THR A 24 -0.33 -0.70 14.57
CA THR A 24 -1.32 0.40 14.48
C THR A 24 -2.74 -0.01 14.86
N GLY A 25 -3.04 -1.32 14.84
CA GLY A 25 -4.38 -1.86 15.04
C GLY A 25 -5.32 -1.64 13.85
N THR A 26 -4.82 -1.16 12.70
CA THR A 26 -5.68 -0.94 11.53
C THR A 26 -6.20 -2.26 10.93
N ASP A 27 -7.45 -2.24 10.51
CA ASP A 27 -8.12 -3.32 9.78
C ASP A 27 -8.19 -3.04 8.27
N ARG A 28 -7.81 -1.85 7.81
CA ARG A 28 -7.82 -1.44 6.39
C ARG A 28 -6.69 -2.10 5.59
N THR A 29 -6.78 -3.42 5.47
CA THR A 29 -5.80 -4.32 4.84
C THR A 29 -6.43 -5.02 3.64
N VAL A 30 -5.62 -5.48 2.69
CA VAL A 30 -6.11 -6.20 1.50
C VAL A 30 -6.92 -7.42 1.91
N SER A 31 -6.43 -8.17 2.90
CA SER A 31 -7.10 -9.35 3.44
C SER A 31 -8.54 -9.10 3.85
N GLN A 32 -8.82 -7.97 4.51
CA GLN A 32 -10.19 -7.65 4.93
C GLN A 32 -11.10 -7.38 3.73
N TRP A 33 -10.59 -6.72 2.69
CA TRP A 33 -11.35 -6.45 1.47
C TRP A 33 -11.57 -7.70 0.61
N VAL A 34 -10.54 -8.53 0.41
CA VAL A 34 -10.65 -9.77 -0.37
C VAL A 34 -11.56 -10.78 0.33
N THR A 35 -11.44 -10.92 1.65
CA THR A 35 -12.32 -11.82 2.42
C THR A 35 -13.78 -11.39 2.29
N ALA A 36 -14.06 -10.08 2.34
CA ALA A 36 -15.42 -9.57 2.17
C ALA A 36 -15.97 -9.77 0.74
N ALA A 37 -15.11 -9.74 -0.28
CA ALA A 37 -15.52 -9.87 -1.69
C ALA A 37 -15.72 -11.34 -2.11
N ASP A 38 -14.77 -12.20 -1.78
CA ASP A 38 -14.67 -13.55 -2.36
C ASP A 38 -14.96 -14.67 -1.34
N ASN A 39 -15.25 -14.34 -0.07
CA ASN A 39 -15.35 -15.28 1.04
C ASN A 39 -14.14 -16.23 1.16
N ALA A 40 -12.99 -15.83 0.61
CA ALA A 40 -11.75 -16.59 0.63
C ALA A 40 -10.75 -15.88 1.56
N PRO A 41 -10.16 -16.60 2.53
CA PRO A 41 -9.15 -16.02 3.40
C PRO A 41 -7.89 -15.72 2.58
N HIS A 42 -7.56 -14.43 2.45
CA HIS A 42 -6.26 -13.98 1.97
C HIS A 42 -5.37 -13.69 3.19
N ALA A 43 -4.21 -14.34 3.28
CA ALA A 43 -3.34 -14.29 4.45
C ALA A 43 -2.20 -13.27 4.29
N GLN A 44 -2.54 -11.99 4.13
CA GLN A 44 -1.57 -10.90 4.13
C GLN A 44 -0.85 -10.84 5.48
N ARG A 45 0.47 -10.68 5.46
CA ARG A 45 1.24 -10.38 6.67
C ARG A 45 0.80 -9.05 7.29
N ARG A 46 0.73 -9.04 8.61
CA ARG A 46 0.30 -7.88 9.42
C ARG A 46 1.42 -7.27 10.25
N ASP A 47 2.58 -7.94 10.29
CA ASP A 47 3.80 -7.53 10.98
C ASP A 47 4.73 -6.67 10.10
N VAL A 48 4.32 -6.37 8.86
CA VAL A 48 5.11 -5.61 7.87
C VAL A 48 4.34 -4.45 7.25
N VAL A 49 5.09 -3.53 6.63
CA VAL A 49 4.60 -2.48 5.74
C VAL A 49 4.97 -2.83 4.31
N TYR A 50 3.97 -2.80 3.43
CA TYR A 50 4.17 -2.98 1.99
C TYR A 50 4.49 -1.65 1.30
N VAL A 51 5.49 -1.69 0.42
CA VAL A 51 5.94 -0.56 -0.40
C VAL A 51 6.13 -1.02 -1.85
N THR A 52 5.98 -0.10 -2.80
CA THR A 52 6.07 -0.43 -4.22
C THR A 52 6.90 0.59 -5.00
N ALA A 53 7.53 0.17 -6.09
CA ALA A 53 8.21 1.06 -7.02
C ALA A 53 7.22 1.73 -7.99
N GLY A 54 6.01 1.19 -8.12
CA GLY A 54 4.96 1.71 -8.99
C GLY A 54 4.08 2.74 -8.28
N ARG A 55 4.16 4.01 -8.70
CA ARG A 55 3.30 5.08 -8.15
C ARG A 55 1.81 4.73 -8.26
N ASP A 56 1.36 4.24 -9.41
CA ASP A 56 -0.05 3.88 -9.62
C ASP A 56 -0.47 2.64 -8.80
N VAL A 57 0.45 1.69 -8.59
CA VAL A 57 0.22 0.55 -7.70
C VAL A 57 -0.02 1.06 -6.27
N GLY A 58 0.83 1.97 -5.78
CA GLY A 58 0.64 2.59 -4.47
C GLY A 58 -0.71 3.31 -4.35
N ARG A 59 -1.14 4.02 -5.39
CA ARG A 59 -2.46 4.69 -5.39
C ARG A 59 -3.60 3.70 -5.20
N SER A 60 -3.55 2.50 -5.81
CA SER A 60 -4.58 1.47 -5.63
C SER A 60 -4.80 1.10 -4.16
N TYR A 61 -3.73 1.05 -3.36
CA TYR A 61 -3.82 0.71 -1.93
C TYR A 61 -4.35 1.87 -1.07
N ALA A 62 -4.16 3.13 -1.51
CA ALA A 62 -4.78 4.28 -0.86
C ALA A 62 -6.32 4.18 -0.86
N ALA A 63 -6.91 3.49 -1.84
CA ALA A 63 -8.36 3.31 -1.96
C ALA A 63 -9.01 2.58 -0.75
N PHE A 64 -8.22 1.88 0.07
CA PHE A 64 -8.73 1.18 1.25
C PHE A 64 -9.07 2.11 2.43
N TYR A 65 -8.65 3.37 2.36
CA TYR A 65 -8.97 4.40 3.35
C TYR A 65 -9.94 5.44 2.75
N PRO A 66 -10.91 5.94 3.54
CA PRO A 66 -11.61 7.16 3.19
C PRO A 66 -10.59 8.28 3.01
N ASP A 67 -10.65 8.98 1.87
CA ASP A 67 -9.69 10.02 1.48
C ASP A 67 -8.22 9.58 1.53
N GLY A 68 -7.94 8.29 1.30
CA GLY A 68 -6.59 7.74 1.41
C GLY A 68 -5.56 8.50 0.57
N ALA A 69 -4.31 8.48 1.03
CA ALA A 69 -3.24 9.30 0.49
C ALA A 69 -2.10 8.45 -0.10
N LEU A 70 -1.30 9.06 -0.96
CA LEU A 70 -0.09 8.48 -1.52
C LEU A 70 1.15 9.20 -0.99
N TYR A 71 2.13 8.41 -0.55
CA TYR A 71 3.40 8.88 -0.02
C TYR A 71 4.57 8.33 -0.83
N GLU A 72 5.57 9.17 -1.08
CA GLU A 72 6.93 8.71 -1.37
C GLU A 72 7.57 8.39 -0.02
N VAL A 73 8.16 7.21 0.11
CA VAL A 73 8.66 6.68 1.37
C VAL A 73 10.08 6.16 1.24
N LYS A 74 10.79 6.17 2.36
CA LYS A 74 12.04 5.45 2.56
C LYS A 74 11.75 4.26 3.47
N PRO A 75 11.87 3.02 2.98
CA PRO A 75 11.76 1.84 3.83
C PRO A 75 12.84 1.82 4.89
N ASP A 76 12.49 1.41 6.10
CA ASP A 76 13.40 1.17 7.20
C ASP A 76 13.60 -0.35 7.34
N GLY A 77 14.86 -0.79 7.33
CA GLY A 77 15.24 -2.21 7.39
C GLY A 77 15.47 -2.86 6.03
N GLU A 78 15.52 -4.19 6.02
CA GLU A 78 15.66 -5.01 4.81
C GLU A 78 14.36 -5.04 4.01
N LEU A 79 14.48 -5.08 2.67
CA LEU A 79 13.35 -5.23 1.77
C LEU A 79 13.22 -6.70 1.36
N GLU A 80 12.10 -7.31 1.73
CA GLU A 80 11.75 -8.66 1.30
C GLU A 80 10.78 -8.58 0.12
N PRO A 81 11.01 -9.29 -1.00
CA PRO A 81 10.05 -9.35 -2.10
C PRO A 81 8.67 -9.81 -1.62
N ASP A 82 7.62 -9.16 -2.11
CA ASP A 82 6.24 -9.53 -1.82
C ASP A 82 5.88 -10.86 -2.51
N PRO A 83 5.59 -11.95 -1.76
CA PRO A 83 5.29 -13.25 -2.35
C PRO A 83 3.97 -13.26 -3.13
N ASP A 84 3.07 -12.32 -2.87
CA ASP A 84 1.77 -12.21 -3.54
C ASP A 84 1.85 -11.36 -4.83
N CYS A 85 3.00 -10.74 -5.12
CA CYS A 85 3.20 -9.94 -6.31
C CYS A 85 3.84 -10.75 -7.45
N ALA A 86 3.08 -10.97 -8.53
CA ALA A 86 3.54 -11.74 -9.68
C ALA A 86 4.63 -11.02 -10.51
N THR A 87 4.76 -9.70 -10.38
CA THR A 87 5.78 -8.91 -11.07
C THR A 87 7.02 -8.71 -10.18
N PRO A 88 8.18 -9.32 -10.51
CA PRO A 88 9.40 -9.16 -9.73
C PRO A 88 9.85 -7.71 -9.67
N GLY A 89 10.22 -7.25 -8.48
CA GLY A 89 10.72 -5.89 -8.26
C GLY A 89 9.64 -4.81 -8.37
N LEU A 90 8.37 -5.15 -8.17
CA LEU A 90 7.28 -4.17 -8.09
C LEU A 90 6.85 -3.90 -6.65
N SER A 91 6.75 -4.93 -5.81
CA SER A 91 6.27 -4.86 -4.43
C SER A 91 7.24 -5.53 -3.48
N TRP A 92 7.39 -4.93 -2.29
CA TRP A 92 8.24 -5.41 -1.21
C TRP A 92 7.56 -5.18 0.13
N SER A 93 7.99 -5.93 1.13
CA SER A 93 7.66 -5.71 2.53
C SER A 93 8.90 -5.26 3.31
N CYS A 94 8.67 -4.48 4.36
CA CYS A 94 9.69 -3.94 5.27
C CYS A 94 9.11 -3.76 6.67
N ALA A 95 9.96 -3.56 7.68
CA ALA A 95 9.51 -3.42 9.07
C ALA A 95 8.70 -2.14 9.30
N SER A 96 9.12 -1.02 8.70
CA SER A 96 8.39 0.24 8.71
C SER A 96 8.87 1.13 7.55
N ALA A 97 8.17 2.23 7.27
CA ALA A 97 8.58 3.15 6.22
C ALA A 97 8.39 4.61 6.64
N ARG A 98 9.39 5.44 6.37
CA ARG A 98 9.34 6.87 6.67
C ARG A 98 8.80 7.66 5.49
N VAL A 99 7.83 8.52 5.73
CA VAL A 99 7.32 9.45 4.72
C VAL A 99 8.41 10.44 4.35
N VAL A 100 8.81 10.46 3.09
CA VAL A 100 9.74 11.45 2.53
C VAL A 100 8.95 12.63 1.99
N THR A 101 7.86 12.38 1.27
CA THR A 101 7.03 13.42 0.67
C THR A 101 5.59 12.94 0.54
N VAL A 102 4.64 13.85 0.70
CA VAL A 102 3.22 13.62 0.39
C VAL A 102 3.04 13.83 -1.11
N VAL A 103 2.76 12.76 -1.85
CA VAL A 103 2.65 12.79 -3.31
C VAL A 103 1.23 13.14 -3.74
N ASP A 104 0.23 12.57 -3.05
CA ASP A 104 -1.18 12.88 -3.25
C ASP A 104 -1.87 12.88 -1.88
N PRO A 105 -2.29 14.03 -1.34
CA PRO A 105 -2.88 14.11 -0.01
C PRO A 105 -4.27 13.48 0.05
N VAL A 106 -4.96 13.36 -1.09
CA VAL A 106 -6.26 12.70 -1.23
C VAL A 106 -6.32 12.07 -2.62
N VAL A 107 -6.10 10.76 -2.68
CA VAL A 107 -6.14 10.00 -3.93
C VAL A 107 -7.57 9.92 -4.43
N LEU A 108 -7.89 10.78 -5.38
CA LEU A 108 -9.16 10.73 -6.10
C LEU A 108 -9.03 9.86 -7.35
N PHE A 109 -9.89 8.85 -7.44
CA PHE A 109 -10.10 8.11 -8.69
C PHE A 109 -11.19 8.80 -9.52
N ARG A 110 -10.92 10.05 -9.95
CA ARG A 110 -11.89 10.83 -10.75
C ARG A 110 -12.19 10.20 -12.11
N ASP A 111 -11.24 9.45 -12.65
CA ASP A 111 -11.41 8.69 -13.88
C ASP A 111 -11.02 7.24 -13.61
N ARG A 112 -11.97 6.29 -13.63
CA ARG A 112 -11.88 4.88 -14.10
C ARG A 112 -12.73 3.90 -13.29
N THR A 113 -13.44 3.04 -14.03
CA THR A 113 -14.40 2.04 -13.56
C THR A 113 -13.73 0.86 -12.82
N PRO A 114 -14.49 0.11 -11.98
CA PRO A 114 -13.99 -1.04 -11.21
C PRO A 114 -13.24 -2.11 -12.02
N GLN A 115 -13.56 -2.29 -13.31
CA GLN A 115 -12.88 -3.30 -14.15
C GLN A 115 -11.42 -2.96 -14.46
N ARG A 116 -11.00 -1.70 -14.36
CA ARG A 116 -9.60 -1.31 -14.55
C ARG A 116 -8.77 -1.51 -13.28
N TRP A 117 -9.40 -1.48 -12.12
CA TRP A 117 -8.79 -1.74 -10.82
C TRP A 117 -8.39 -3.21 -10.67
N LEU A 118 -9.29 -4.14 -10.97
CA LEU A 118 -8.99 -5.59 -11.02
C LEU A 118 -7.83 -5.94 -11.96
N ARG A 119 -7.66 -5.20 -13.06
CA ARG A 119 -6.54 -5.43 -14.00
C ARG A 119 -5.18 -4.93 -13.51
N LEU A 120 -5.15 -3.98 -12.57
CA LEU A 120 -3.92 -3.47 -11.98
C LEU A 120 -3.43 -4.35 -10.82
N MET A 121 -4.34 -5.05 -10.15
CA MET A 121 -3.97 -6.05 -9.13
C MET A 121 -3.47 -7.36 -9.74
N ASN A 122 -3.93 -7.70 -10.95
CA ASN A 122 -3.56 -8.93 -11.66
C ASN A 122 -2.34 -8.78 -12.59
N ARG A 123 -1.42 -7.85 -12.32
CA ARG A 123 -0.18 -7.69 -13.09
C ARG A 123 1.02 -7.60 -12.17
#